data_AF-A0A2N7L7D8-F1
#
_entry.id   AF-A0A2N7L7D8-F1
#
_cell.length_a   1.000
_cell.length_b   1.000
_cell.length_c   1.000
_cell.angle_alpha   90.00
_cell.angle_beta   90.00
_cell.angle_gamma   90.00
#
_symmetry.space_group_name_H-M   'P 1'
#
loop_
_entity.id
_entity.type
_entity.pdbx_description
1 polymer ?
#
loop_
_entity_poly.entity_id
_entity_poly.type
_entity_poly.pdbx_seq_one_letter_code
_entity_poly.pdbx_strand_id
1 'polypeptide(L)'
;MHSYRWYVAFTHVGEEQDFVDRLQRKGMDVYLPVRTFSQVLNGKRRTSYEPLFKCHVFVRTTPEGLQWVKTAPELSHFVRHGKYLASVPGCDIVKIKTVLHYYEQTESINNNKVDGCTIAVINGSLKGITGKFVEMGEVKLIATPVTQLGFSMLLDLPSSCYVRTEISEFTW
;
A
#
# COMPACT_ATOMS: atom_id res chain seq x y z
N MET A 1 4.57 9.24 -26.60
CA MET A 1 5.55 8.65 -25.67
C MET A 1 4.80 7.96 -24.54
N HIS A 2 4.86 6.64 -24.46
CA HIS A 2 4.29 5.91 -23.33
C HIS A 2 5.34 5.83 -22.22
N SER A 3 5.11 6.60 -21.14
CA SER A 3 5.97 6.58 -19.95
C SER A 3 5.64 5.37 -19.08
N TYR A 4 6.66 4.76 -18.45
CA TYR A 4 6.44 3.77 -17.39
C TYR A 4 5.62 4.35 -16.24
N ARG A 5 4.65 3.59 -15.76
CA ARG A 5 3.79 3.92 -14.61
C ARG A 5 3.63 2.70 -13.72
N TRP A 6 3.35 2.90 -12.43
CA TRP A 6 2.98 1.83 -11.53
C TRP A 6 1.49 1.59 -11.62
N TYR A 7 1.10 0.41 -12.09
CA TYR A 7 -0.28 -0.05 -12.10
C TYR A 7 -0.51 -1.02 -10.94
N VAL A 8 -1.78 -1.18 -10.55
CA VAL A 8 -2.15 -2.13 -9.50
C VAL A 8 -2.93 -3.28 -10.11
N ALA A 9 -2.33 -4.46 -10.05
CA ALA A 9 -2.95 -5.73 -10.41
C ALA A 9 -3.64 -6.33 -9.18
N PHE A 10 -4.90 -6.71 -9.34
CA PHE A 10 -5.64 -7.49 -8.36
C PHE A 10 -5.55 -8.97 -8.75
N THR A 11 -4.94 -9.79 -7.91
CA THR A 11 -4.78 -11.22 -8.13
C THR A 11 -5.96 -12.01 -7.59
N HIS A 12 -6.04 -13.30 -7.92
CA HIS A 12 -6.83 -14.23 -7.12
C HIS A 12 -6.22 -14.38 -5.71
N VAL A 13 -7.07 -14.78 -4.77
CA VAL A 13 -6.71 -14.88 -3.34
C VAL A 13 -5.64 -15.95 -3.15
N GLY A 14 -4.49 -15.59 -2.58
CA GLY A 14 -3.40 -16.51 -2.28
C GLY A 14 -2.42 -16.73 -3.44
N GLU A 15 -2.64 -16.10 -4.60
CA GLU A 15 -1.80 -16.23 -5.80
C GLU A 15 -0.84 -15.04 -6.00
N GLU A 16 -0.74 -14.13 -5.01
CA GLU A 16 0.09 -12.92 -5.08
C GLU A 16 1.56 -13.23 -5.38
N GLN A 17 2.13 -14.22 -4.67
CA GLN A 17 3.55 -14.58 -4.81
C GLN A 17 3.83 -15.24 -6.17
N ASP A 18 2.95 -16.14 -6.61
CA ASP A 18 3.08 -16.81 -7.91
C ASP A 18 3.02 -15.81 -9.08
N PHE A 19 2.12 -14.82 -8.96
CA PHE A 19 2.02 -13.71 -9.91
C PHE A 19 3.32 -12.88 -9.95
N VAL A 20 3.87 -12.51 -8.79
CA VAL A 20 5.14 -11.79 -8.70
C VAL A 20 6.26 -12.57 -9.38
N ASP A 21 6.42 -13.85 -9.03
CA ASP A 21 7.48 -14.70 -9.55
C ASP A 21 7.37 -14.89 -11.07
N ARG A 22 6.14 -15.00 -11.60
CA ARG A 22 5.88 -15.07 -13.05
C ARG A 22 6.35 -13.82 -13.78
N LEU A 23 5.96 -12.65 -13.27
CA LEU A 23 6.28 -11.37 -13.90
C LEU A 23 7.77 -11.03 -13.76
N GLN A 24 8.39 -11.34 -12.62
CA GLN A 24 9.84 -11.16 -12.43
C GLN A 24 10.65 -12.06 -13.36
N ARG A 25 10.23 -13.31 -13.61
CA ARG A 25 10.85 -14.19 -14.62
C ARG A 25 10.76 -13.63 -16.04
N LYS A 26 9.83 -12.73 -16.31
CA LYS A 26 9.72 -11.99 -17.57
C LYS A 26 10.51 -10.67 -17.58
N GLY A 27 11.26 -10.37 -16.51
CA GLY A 27 12.05 -9.15 -16.38
C GLY A 27 11.24 -7.90 -16.07
N MET A 28 10.00 -8.05 -15.57
CA MET A 28 9.16 -6.91 -15.21
C MET A 28 9.50 -6.40 -13.80
N ASP A 29 9.37 -5.08 -13.60
CA ASP A 29 9.52 -4.44 -12.30
C ASP A 29 8.20 -4.56 -11.51
N VAL A 30 8.24 -5.31 -10.41
CA VAL A 30 7.07 -5.72 -9.63
C VAL A 30 7.37 -5.54 -8.15
N TYR A 31 6.37 -5.08 -7.41
CA TYR A 31 6.44 -4.90 -5.96
C TYR A 31 5.19 -5.44 -5.29
N LEU A 32 5.39 -6.37 -4.36
CA LEU A 32 4.37 -6.85 -3.42
C LEU A 32 4.77 -6.36 -2.02
N PRO A 33 4.02 -5.44 -1.40
CA PRO A 33 4.29 -5.03 -0.04
C PRO A 33 3.87 -6.14 0.93
N VAL A 34 4.82 -6.64 1.71
CA VAL A 34 4.62 -7.71 2.69
C VAL A 34 4.88 -7.14 4.07
N ARG A 35 3.93 -7.34 4.99
CA ARG A 35 4.07 -7.00 6.41
C ARG A 35 4.41 -8.25 7.22
N THR A 36 5.02 -8.05 8.38
CA THR A 36 5.18 -9.10 9.40
C THR A 36 4.01 -9.07 10.37
N PHE A 37 3.65 -10.22 10.92
CA PHE A 37 2.71 -10.31 12.04
C PHE A 37 3.09 -11.44 12.98
N SER A 38 2.82 -11.26 14.27
CA SER A 38 3.04 -12.31 15.27
C SER A 38 1.83 -13.24 15.34
N GLN A 39 2.02 -14.52 15.03
CA GLN A 39 0.99 -15.54 15.11
C GLN A 39 1.36 -16.59 16.15
N VAL A 40 0.41 -17.04 16.96
CA VAL A 40 0.60 -18.23 17.80
C VAL A 40 0.19 -19.46 16.98
N LEU A 41 1.17 -20.29 16.65
CA LEU A 41 0.94 -21.56 15.96
C LEU A 41 1.42 -22.70 16.85
N ASN A 42 0.51 -23.64 17.13
CA ASN A 42 0.78 -24.81 17.99
C ASN A 42 1.39 -24.43 19.34
N GLY A 43 0.83 -23.38 19.98
CA GLY A 43 1.27 -22.88 21.29
C GLY A 43 2.58 -22.09 21.28
N LYS A 44 3.23 -21.87 20.11
CA LYS A 44 4.45 -21.08 19.99
C LYS A 44 4.22 -19.82 19.16
N ARG A 45 4.75 -18.68 19.61
CA ARG A 45 4.78 -17.45 18.81
C ARG A 45 5.74 -17.63 17.63
N ARG A 46 5.28 -17.31 16.42
CA ARG A 46 6.05 -17.30 15.18
C ARG A 46 5.83 -15.99 14.45
N THR A 47 6.88 -15.48 13.83
CA THR A 47 6.78 -14.38 12.87
C THR A 47 6.25 -14.94 11.56
N SER A 48 5.10 -14.45 11.14
CA SER A 48 4.45 -14.77 9.87
C SER A 48 4.48 -13.54 8.95
N TYR A 49 4.27 -13.77 7.66
CA TYR A 49 4.31 -12.73 6.63
C TYR A 49 3.01 -12.79 5.82
N GLU A 50 2.46 -11.63 5.49
CA GLU A 50 1.32 -11.54 4.56
C GLU A 50 1.37 -10.25 3.75
N PRO A 51 0.70 -10.18 2.59
CA PRO A 51 0.53 -8.93 1.87
C PRO A 51 -0.09 -7.84 2.73
N LEU A 52 0.54 -6.66 2.78
CA LEU A 52 -0.02 -5.47 3.44
C LEU A 52 -1.37 -5.08 2.82
N PHE A 53 -1.48 -5.20 1.49
CA PHE A 53 -2.71 -5.01 0.74
C PHE A 53 -3.06 -6.34 0.07
N LYS A 54 -3.98 -7.10 0.67
CA LYS A 54 -4.36 -8.43 0.16
C LYS A 54 -4.76 -8.38 -1.31
N CYS A 55 -4.24 -9.31 -2.10
CA CYS A 55 -4.44 -9.44 -3.54
C CYS A 55 -3.93 -8.27 -4.39
N HIS A 56 -3.24 -7.27 -3.84
CA HIS A 56 -2.77 -6.12 -4.62
C HIS A 56 -1.26 -6.22 -4.89
N VAL A 57 -0.90 -6.30 -6.17
CA VAL A 57 0.49 -6.31 -6.65
C VAL A 57 0.74 -5.09 -7.52
N PHE A 58 1.82 -4.36 -7.25
CA PHE A 58 2.20 -3.18 -8.03
C PHE A 58 3.13 -3.60 -9.16
N VAL A 59 2.81 -3.20 -10.40
CA VAL A 59 3.58 -3.55 -11.59
C VAL A 59 3.96 -2.27 -12.32
N ARG A 60 5.25 -2.04 -12.51
CA ARG A 60 5.75 -0.88 -13.26
C ARG A 60 5.94 -1.25 -14.72
N THR A 61 5.13 -0.66 -15.58
CA THR A 61 5.17 -0.98 -17.01
C THR A 61 4.61 0.15 -17.88
N THR A 62 4.71 0.02 -19.19
CA THR A 62 4.00 0.87 -20.16
C THR A 62 2.61 0.29 -20.44
N PRO A 63 1.68 1.05 -21.06
CA PRO A 63 0.37 0.53 -21.46
C PRO A 63 0.43 -0.72 -22.36
N GLU A 64 1.47 -0.85 -23.20
CA GLU A 64 1.71 -2.04 -24.04
C GLU A 64 2.08 -3.23 -23.18
N GLY A 65 2.95 -3.03 -22.19
CA GLY A 65 3.37 -4.08 -21.28
C GLY A 65 2.24 -4.63 -20.40
N LEU A 66 1.13 -3.90 -20.23
CA LEU A 66 -0.07 -4.43 -19.60
C LEU A 66 -0.67 -5.61 -20.34
N GLN A 67 -0.48 -5.71 -21.66
CA GLN A 67 -0.98 -6.87 -22.42
C GLN A 67 -0.31 -8.16 -21.97
N TRP A 68 0.98 -8.12 -21.61
CA TRP A 68 1.67 -9.26 -21.04
C TRP A 68 1.12 -9.64 -19.67
N VAL A 69 0.91 -8.65 -18.80
CA VAL A 69 0.36 -8.88 -17.47
C VAL A 69 -1.03 -9.52 -17.53
N LYS A 70 -1.87 -9.15 -18.52
CA LYS A 70 -3.19 -9.77 -18.75
C LYS A 70 -3.15 -11.25 -19.10
N THR A 71 -2.01 -11.76 -19.57
CA THR A 71 -1.87 -13.19 -19.89
C THR A 71 -1.60 -14.06 -18.66
N ALA A 72 -1.30 -13.44 -17.51
CA ALA A 72 -1.06 -14.17 -16.28
C ALA A 72 -2.38 -14.76 -15.74
N PRO A 73 -2.46 -16.08 -15.51
CA PRO A 73 -3.67 -16.71 -14.98
C PRO A 73 -3.99 -16.24 -13.55
N GLU A 74 -3.00 -15.78 -12.79
CA GLU A 74 -3.17 -15.31 -11.42
C GLU A 74 -3.84 -13.93 -11.34
N LEU A 75 -3.91 -13.21 -12.46
CA LEU A 75 -4.54 -11.90 -12.54
C LEU A 75 -6.06 -12.06 -12.61
N SER A 76 -6.77 -11.48 -11.63
CA SER A 76 -8.21 -11.30 -11.72
C SER A 76 -8.56 -10.07 -12.58
N HIS A 77 -8.03 -8.90 -12.23
CA HIS A 77 -8.26 -7.65 -12.95
C HIS A 77 -7.26 -6.57 -12.54
N PHE A 78 -7.22 -5.45 -13.27
CA PHE A 78 -6.52 -4.24 -12.81
C PHE A 78 -7.46 -3.37 -11.98
N VAL A 79 -6.94 -2.81 -10.89
CA VAL A 79 -7.66 -1.81 -10.10
C VAL A 79 -7.92 -0.57 -10.96
N ARG A 80 -9.11 0.00 -10.82
CA ARG A 80 -9.56 1.17 -11.58
C ARG A 80 -9.94 2.31 -10.66
N HIS A 81 -9.65 3.52 -11.13
CA HIS A 81 -10.19 4.75 -10.57
C HIS A 81 -11.09 5.40 -11.62
N GLY A 82 -12.40 5.25 -11.45
CA GLY A 82 -13.38 5.61 -12.47
C GLY A 82 -13.17 4.82 -13.76
N LYS A 83 -12.96 5.54 -14.88
CA LYS A 83 -12.78 4.93 -16.21
C LYS A 83 -11.35 4.46 -16.48
N TYR A 84 -10.39 4.90 -15.68
CA TYR A 84 -8.96 4.67 -15.93
C TYR A 84 -8.39 3.61 -15.00
N LEU A 85 -7.33 2.94 -15.45
CA LEU A 85 -6.55 2.06 -14.57
C LEU A 85 -5.88 2.91 -13.49
N ALA A 86 -5.88 2.41 -12.26
CA ALA A 86 -5.17 3.04 -11.15
C ALA A 86 -3.67 3.09 -11.47
N SER A 87 -3.12 4.30 -11.46
CA SER A 87 -1.71 4.62 -11.69
C SER A 87 -1.14 5.24 -10.42
N VAL A 88 -0.44 4.44 -9.63
CA VAL A 88 0.15 4.85 -8.36
C VAL A 88 1.41 5.68 -8.63
N PRO A 89 1.57 6.86 -8.00
CA PRO A 89 2.82 7.62 -8.11
C PRO A 89 4.02 6.86 -7.56
N GLY A 90 5.21 7.06 -8.14
CA GLY A 90 6.43 6.44 -7.62
C GLY A 90 6.75 6.85 -6.17
N CYS A 91 6.38 8.07 -5.76
CA CYS A 91 6.53 8.53 -4.39
C CYS A 91 5.71 7.68 -3.39
N ASP A 92 4.57 7.13 -3.79
CA ASP A 92 3.78 6.23 -2.95
C ASP A 92 4.42 4.86 -2.81
N ILE A 93 5.04 4.34 -3.86
CA ILE A 93 5.82 3.10 -3.78
C ILE A 93 6.98 3.26 -2.80
N VAL A 94 7.68 4.40 -2.88
CA VAL A 94 8.73 4.75 -1.91
C VAL A 94 8.16 4.88 -0.50
N LYS A 95 7.02 5.56 -0.34
CA LYS A 95 6.34 5.71 0.95
C LYS A 95 5.98 4.37 1.59
N ILE A 96 5.40 3.44 0.83
CA ILE A 96 5.07 2.09 1.31
C ILE A 96 6.34 1.35 1.76
N LYS A 97 7.40 1.39 0.94
CA LYS A 97 8.69 0.77 1.28
C LYS A 97 9.30 1.37 2.55
N THR A 98 9.27 2.69 2.69
CA THR A 98 9.77 3.40 3.88
C THR A 98 8.97 3.03 5.12
N VAL A 99 7.63 3.01 5.03
CA VAL A 99 6.77 2.60 6.14
C VAL A 99 7.08 1.17 6.57
N LEU A 100 7.09 0.21 5.65
CA LEU A 100 7.38 -1.19 5.98
C LEU A 100 8.81 -1.42 6.49
N HIS A 101 9.76 -0.57 6.12
CA HIS A 101 11.13 -0.64 6.63
C HIS A 101 11.21 -0.28 8.13
N TYR A 102 10.46 0.72 8.58
CA TYR A 102 10.49 1.18 9.98
C TYR A 102 9.38 0.57 10.85
N TYR A 103 8.26 0.16 10.24
CA TYR A 103 7.06 -0.34 10.89
C TYR A 103 6.58 -1.61 10.17
N GLU A 104 7.34 -2.69 10.31
CA GLU A 104 7.09 -3.94 9.59
C GLU A 104 5.74 -4.59 9.91
N GLN A 105 5.16 -4.30 11.10
CA GLN A 105 3.87 -4.80 11.55
C GLN A 105 2.68 -3.94 11.08
N THR A 106 2.93 -2.89 10.27
CA THR A 106 1.90 -1.96 9.79
C THR A 106 0.71 -2.70 9.17
N GLU A 107 -0.49 -2.26 9.53
CA GLU A 107 -1.74 -2.76 8.96
C GLU A 107 -2.27 -1.81 7.90
N SER A 108 -3.22 -2.29 7.10
CA SER A 108 -3.95 -1.45 6.15
C SER A 108 -5.43 -1.40 6.47
N ILE A 109 -6.05 -0.26 6.14
CA ILE A 109 -7.49 -0.03 6.30
C ILE A 109 -8.05 0.57 5.00
N ASN A 110 -9.30 0.26 4.68
CA ASN A 110 -9.98 0.91 3.56
C ASN A 110 -10.21 2.40 3.87
N ASN A 111 -9.93 3.27 2.90
CA ASN A 111 -10.08 4.72 3.06
C ASN A 111 -11.51 5.14 3.43
N ASN A 112 -12.53 4.36 3.08
CA ASN A 112 -13.92 4.66 3.47
C ASN A 112 -14.21 4.45 4.97
N LYS A 113 -13.30 3.81 5.71
CA LYS A 113 -13.34 3.66 7.17
C LYS A 113 -12.42 4.66 7.89
N VAL A 114 -11.78 5.55 7.14
CA VAL A 114 -10.88 6.56 7.67
C VAL A 114 -11.65 7.88 7.73
N ASP A 115 -12.00 8.28 8.95
CA ASP A 115 -12.56 9.60 9.23
C ASP A 115 -11.70 10.29 10.29
N GLY A 116 -11.57 11.60 10.20
CA GLY A 116 -10.81 12.39 11.16
C GLY A 116 -10.05 13.57 10.55
N CYS A 117 -9.19 14.16 11.39
CA CYS A 117 -8.46 15.37 11.04
C CYS A 117 -7.19 15.05 10.25
N THR A 118 -6.86 15.90 9.28
CA THR A 118 -5.57 15.85 8.58
C THR A 118 -4.43 16.19 9.54
N ILE A 119 -3.36 15.40 9.46
CA ILE A 119 -2.13 15.59 10.21
C ILE A 119 -0.92 15.51 9.28
N ALA A 120 0.18 16.12 9.70
CA ALA A 120 1.49 15.99 9.06
C ALA A 120 2.52 15.45 10.07
N VAL A 121 3.31 14.46 9.66
CA VAL A 121 4.44 13.94 10.44
C VAL A 121 5.61 14.90 10.26
N ILE A 122 6.05 15.53 11.36
CA ILE A 122 7.08 16.58 11.36
C ILE A 122 8.44 16.09 11.88
N ASN A 123 8.47 14.97 12.61
CA ASN A 123 9.67 14.40 13.21
C ASN A 123 9.74 12.88 12.98
N GLY A 124 10.93 12.30 13.16
CA GLY A 124 11.17 10.85 13.04
C GLY A 124 11.42 10.38 11.61
N SER A 125 11.48 9.06 11.42
CA SER A 125 11.81 8.40 10.16
C SER A 125 10.77 8.59 9.05
N LEU A 126 9.55 8.97 9.42
CA LEU A 126 8.42 9.20 8.52
C LEU A 126 8.11 10.69 8.29
N LYS A 127 9.04 11.59 8.63
CA LYS A 127 8.89 13.04 8.41
C LYS A 127 8.50 13.34 6.96
N GLY A 128 7.50 14.21 6.81
CA GLY A 128 6.96 14.64 5.52
C GLY A 128 5.78 13.80 5.01
N ILE A 129 5.44 12.69 5.68
CA ILE A 129 4.21 11.95 5.41
C ILE A 129 3.01 12.69 5.99
N THR A 130 1.90 12.69 5.26
CA THR A 130 0.61 13.20 5.70
C THR A 130 -0.39 12.06 5.84
N GLY A 131 -1.40 12.26 6.68
CA GLY A 131 -2.45 11.28 6.90
C GLY A 131 -3.65 11.87 7.61
N LYS A 132 -4.59 11.00 7.97
CA LYS A 132 -5.72 11.33 8.82
C LYS A 132 -5.60 10.60 10.16
N PHE A 133 -6.00 11.27 11.21
CA PHE A 133 -6.09 10.66 12.52
C PHE A 133 -7.27 9.69 12.58
N VAL A 134 -7.07 8.48 13.12
CA VAL A 134 -8.12 7.45 13.28
C VAL A 134 -8.08 6.91 14.70
N GLU A 135 -9.24 6.86 15.34
CA GLU A 135 -9.42 6.22 16.65
C GLU A 135 -9.92 4.78 16.46
N MET A 136 -9.16 3.81 16.94
CA MET A 136 -9.50 2.39 16.92
C MET A 136 -9.55 1.87 18.36
N GLY A 137 -10.70 2.04 19.01
CA GLY A 137 -10.85 1.77 20.44
C GLY A 137 -10.09 2.80 21.25
N GLU A 138 -9.17 2.34 22.11
CA GLU A 138 -8.29 3.23 22.90
C GLU A 138 -7.02 3.66 22.15
N VAL A 139 -6.75 3.06 21.00
CA VAL A 139 -5.53 3.31 20.22
C VAL A 139 -5.76 4.42 19.20
N LYS A 140 -4.80 5.33 19.14
CA LYS A 140 -4.80 6.50 18.26
C LYS A 140 -3.78 6.29 17.16
N LEU A 141 -4.25 6.12 15.93
CA LEU A 141 -3.41 5.79 14.78
C LEU A 141 -3.45 6.90 13.73
N ILE A 142 -2.45 6.89 12.87
CA ILE A 142 -2.38 7.73 11.69
C ILE A 142 -2.60 6.85 10.46
N ALA A 143 -3.69 7.12 9.74
CA ALA A 143 -3.96 6.52 8.44
C ALA A 143 -3.28 7.34 7.35
N THR A 144 -2.21 6.80 6.77
CA THR A 144 -1.49 7.39 5.63
C THR A 144 -2.01 6.78 4.32
N PRO A 145 -2.68 7.55 3.45
CA PRO A 145 -3.29 7.01 2.24
C PRO A 145 -2.25 6.60 1.20
N VAL A 146 -2.54 5.52 0.46
CA VAL A 146 -1.87 5.19 -0.81
C VAL A 146 -2.78 5.66 -1.95
N THR A 147 -2.31 6.62 -2.74
CA THR A 147 -3.06 7.26 -3.81
C THR A 147 -3.53 6.21 -4.83
N GLN A 148 -4.80 6.33 -5.23
CA GLN A 148 -5.48 5.46 -6.21
C GLN A 148 -5.61 3.98 -5.84
N LEU A 149 -5.13 3.53 -4.67
CA LEU A 149 -5.34 2.17 -4.17
C LEU A 149 -6.64 2.01 -3.37
N GLY A 150 -7.11 3.10 -2.73
CA GLY A 150 -8.28 3.08 -1.85
C GLY A 150 -8.01 2.53 -0.44
N PHE A 151 -6.73 2.34 -0.10
CA PHE A 151 -6.30 1.89 1.23
C PHE A 151 -5.32 2.89 1.85
N SER A 152 -5.27 2.89 3.18
CA SER A 152 -4.33 3.62 4.01
C SER A 152 -3.51 2.66 4.85
N MET A 153 -2.27 3.02 5.12
CA MET A 153 -1.40 2.34 6.09
C MET A 153 -1.61 2.94 7.47
N LEU A 154 -1.78 2.09 8.49
CA LEU A 154 -1.96 2.50 9.87
C LEU A 154 -0.61 2.57 10.59
N LEU A 155 -0.32 3.75 11.15
CA LEU A 155 0.93 4.03 11.86
C LEU A 155 0.62 4.39 13.31
N ASP A 156 1.27 3.68 14.23
CA ASP A 156 1.31 4.03 15.64
C ASP A 156 2.55 4.90 15.88
N LEU A 157 2.34 6.23 15.90
CA LEU A 157 3.41 7.20 16.12
C LEU A 157 3.17 7.95 17.44
N PRO A 158 4.24 8.29 18.19
CA PRO A 158 4.12 9.17 19.34
C PRO A 158 3.52 10.52 18.94
N SER A 159 2.73 11.13 19.84
CA SER A 159 2.10 12.44 19.63
C SER A 159 3.09 13.57 19.31
N SER A 160 4.35 13.44 19.74
CA SER A 160 5.44 14.38 19.44
C SER A 160 5.90 14.35 17.97
N CYS A 161 5.52 13.33 17.20
CA CYS A 161 5.95 13.15 15.82
C CYS A 161 5.07 13.87 14.80
N TYR A 162 3.86 14.29 15.17
CA TYR A 162 2.89 14.85 14.23
C TYR A 162 2.15 16.07 14.77
N VAL A 163 1.64 16.88 13.86
CA VAL A 163 0.80 18.04 14.16
C VAL A 163 -0.46 18.00 13.31
N ARG A 164 -1.56 18.51 13.85
CA ARG A 164 -2.78 18.76 13.07
C ARG A 164 -2.49 19.82 12.02
N THR A 165 -3.03 19.63 10.83
CA THR A 165 -2.93 20.59 9.74
C THR A 165 -4.30 20.83 9.11
N GLU A 166 -4.52 22.05 8.61
CA GLU A 166 -5.74 22.43 7.88
C GLU A 166 -5.56 22.30 6.36
N ILE A 167 -4.48 21.66 5.88
CA ILE A 167 -4.31 21.41 4.46
C ILE A 167 -5.46 20.50 4.00
N SER A 168 -6.46 21.12 3.35
CA SER A 168 -7.55 20.44 2.66
C SER A 168 -6.93 19.56 1.58
N GLU A 169 -7.38 18.31 1.46
CA GLU A 169 -7.01 17.42 0.36
C GLU A 169 -7.26 18.16 -0.95
N PHE A 170 -6.19 18.55 -1.66
CA PHE A 170 -6.30 19.04 -3.02
C PHE A 170 -6.79 17.88 -3.89
N THR A 171 -8.09 17.89 -4.18
CA THR A 171 -8.69 17.11 -5.25
C THR A 171 -8.23 17.70 -6.58
N TRP A 172 -7.35 17.00 -7.29
CA TRP A 172 -7.02 17.26 -8.70
C TRP A 172 -8.03 16.57 -9.62
#